data_AF-A0A7S3CJB8-F1
#
_entry.id   AF-A0A7S3CJB8-F1
#
_cell.length_a   1.000
_cell.length_b   1.000
_cell.length_c   1.000
_cell.angle_alpha   90.00
_cell.angle_beta   90.00
_cell.angle_gamma   90.00
#
_symmetry.space_group_name_H-M   'P 1'
#
loop_
_entity.id
_entity.type
_entity.pdbx_description
1 polymer ?
#
loop_
_entity_poly.entity_id
_entity_poly.type
_entity_poly.pdbx_seq_one_letter_code
_entity_poly.pdbx_strand_id
1 'polypeptide(L)'
;MFLLLIIGYIFMFFYSLIVILIAILLLRRFRQRSSRIQTSQKILSQLSRVQFSEDLFGAIGDQNECIICMSPYGPQDMVSNLDCNKNHFFHTSCIEEWIKKGGGNCPICRQ
;
A
#
# COMPACT_ATOMS: atom_id res chain seq x y z
N MET A 1 -19.42 55.10 2.23
CA MET A 1 -20.16 54.07 3.00
C MET A 1 -20.37 52.79 2.16
N PHE A 2 -20.93 52.87 0.94
CA PHE A 2 -21.13 51.69 0.07
C PHE A 2 -19.83 50.94 -0.31
N LEU A 3 -18.73 51.65 -0.57
CA LEU A 3 -17.44 51.02 -0.94
C LEU A 3 -16.88 50.10 0.16
N LEU A 4 -17.03 50.48 1.44
CA LEU A 4 -16.56 49.65 2.56
C LEU A 4 -17.36 48.36 2.70
N LEU A 5 -18.66 48.39 2.40
CA LEU A 5 -19.52 47.21 2.39
C LEU A 5 -19.15 46.26 1.23
N ILE A 6 -18.88 46.82 0.05
CA ILE A 6 -18.44 46.04 -1.12
C ILE A 6 -17.08 45.39 -0.85
N ILE A 7 -16.12 46.14 -0.31
CA ILE A 7 -14.80 45.62 0.05
C ILE A 7 -14.94 44.50 1.10
N GLY A 8 -15.74 44.70 2.15
CA GLY A 8 -16.00 43.68 3.16
C GLY A 8 -16.64 42.40 2.59
N TYR A 9 -17.61 42.54 1.68
CA TYR A 9 -18.24 41.39 1.01
C TYR A 9 -17.24 40.62 0.13
N ILE A 10 -16.37 41.33 -0.59
CA ILE A 10 -15.32 40.73 -1.41
C ILE A 10 -14.35 39.92 -0.53
N PHE A 11 -13.91 40.47 0.61
CA PHE A 11 -13.05 39.74 1.56
C PHE A 11 -13.73 38.51 2.14
N MET A 12 -15.01 38.61 2.52
CA MET A 12 -15.79 37.47 3.02
C MET A 12 -15.95 36.39 1.96
N PHE A 13 -16.21 36.77 0.71
CA PHE A 13 -16.31 35.85 -0.41
C PHE A 13 -14.98 35.12 -0.63
N PHE A 14 -13.86 35.84 -0.73
CA PHE A 14 -12.54 35.22 -0.86
C PHE A 14 -12.18 34.33 0.34
N TYR A 15 -12.48 34.76 1.57
CA TYR A 15 -12.26 33.95 2.77
C TYR A 15 -13.08 32.65 2.70
N SER A 16 -14.35 32.73 2.32
CA SER A 16 -15.21 31.55 2.17
C SER A 16 -14.69 30.60 1.08
N LEU A 17 -14.22 31.12 -0.06
CA LEU A 17 -13.62 30.34 -1.13
C LEU A 17 -12.34 29.64 -0.64
N ILE A 18 -11.48 30.33 0.09
CA ILE A 18 -10.26 29.75 0.66
C ILE A 18 -10.60 28.64 1.65
N VAL A 19 -11.57 28.86 2.55
CA VAL A 19 -12.01 27.84 3.52
C VAL A 19 -12.58 26.62 2.80
N ILE A 20 -13.42 26.82 1.79
CA ILE A 20 -13.98 25.72 0.98
C ILE A 20 -12.86 24.96 0.26
N LEU A 21 -11.90 25.65 -0.35
CA LEU A 21 -10.76 25.01 -1.01
C LEU A 21 -9.92 24.18 -0.02
N ILE A 22 -9.59 24.74 1.15
CA ILE A 22 -8.87 24.02 2.21
C ILE A 22 -9.68 22.80 2.65
N ALA A 23 -10.98 22.94 2.90
CA ALA A 23 -11.85 21.83 3.29
C ALA A 23 -11.85 20.73 2.21
N ILE A 24 -11.96 21.07 0.92
CA ILE A 24 -11.88 20.11 -0.19
C ILE A 24 -10.52 19.41 -0.22
N LEU A 25 -9.41 20.13 -0.03
CA LEU A 25 -8.07 19.53 -0.01
C LEU A 25 -7.89 18.57 1.17
N LEU A 26 -8.38 18.94 2.36
CA LEU A 26 -8.36 18.08 3.55
C LEU A 26 -9.23 16.84 3.36
N LEU A 27 -10.45 16.99 2.84
CA LEU A 27 -11.34 15.88 2.51
C LEU A 27 -10.75 14.97 1.43
N ARG A 28 -10.14 15.53 0.38
CA ARG A 28 -9.43 14.76 -0.64
C ARG A 28 -8.29 13.95 -0.04
N ARG A 29 -7.45 14.58 0.80
CA ARG A 29 -6.34 13.89 1.50
C ARG A 29 -6.84 12.79 2.43
N PHE A 30 -7.93 13.05 3.16
CA PHE A 30 -8.57 12.06 4.03
C PHE A 30 -9.15 10.88 3.24
N ARG A 31 -9.88 11.16 2.15
CA ARG A 31 -10.45 10.15 1.26
C ARG A 31 -9.36 9.33 0.58
N GLN A 32 -8.28 9.97 0.14
CA GLN A 32 -7.11 9.30 -0.44
C GLN A 32 -6.44 8.37 0.58
N ARG A 33 -6.30 8.81 1.84
CA ARG A 33 -5.78 7.96 2.92
C ARG A 33 -6.68 6.74 3.14
N SER A 34 -8.00 6.94 3.20
CA SER A 34 -8.97 5.85 3.38
C SER A 34 -8.96 4.85 2.21
N SER A 35 -8.91 5.34 0.96
CA SER A 35 -8.83 4.48 -0.23
C SER A 35 -7.55 3.65 -0.26
N ARG A 36 -6.39 4.23 0.10
CA ARG A 36 -5.12 3.51 0.14
C ARG A 36 -5.13 2.37 1.17
N ILE A 37 -5.75 2.60 2.33
CA ILE A 37 -5.92 1.58 3.38
C ILE A 37 -6.85 0.45 2.91
N GLN A 38 -7.93 0.77 2.20
CA GLN A 38 -8.87 -0.24 1.72
C GLN A 38 -8.29 -1.11 0.60
N THR A 39 -7.55 -0.51 -0.34
CA THR A 39 -6.89 -1.26 -1.44
C THR A 39 -5.81 -2.19 -0.91
N SER A 40 -4.98 -1.75 0.04
CA SER A 40 -3.96 -2.62 0.63
C SER A 40 -4.60 -3.83 1.32
N GLN A 41 -5.68 -3.65 2.09
CA GLN A 41 -6.35 -4.78 2.73
C GLN A 41 -6.94 -5.80 1.75
N LYS A 42 -7.49 -5.34 0.60
CA LYS A 42 -8.00 -6.26 -0.43
C LYS A 42 -6.89 -7.15 -0.99
N ILE A 43 -5.74 -6.57 -1.36
CA ILE A 43 -4.60 -7.34 -1.89
C ILE A 43 -4.10 -8.33 -0.82
N LEU A 44 -3.95 -7.88 0.43
CA LEU A 44 -3.49 -8.70 1.56
C LEU A 44 -4.40 -9.92 1.83
N SER A 45 -5.70 -9.78 1.61
CA SER A 45 -6.67 -10.87 1.83
C SER A 45 -6.60 -11.98 0.77
N GLN A 46 -6.06 -11.66 -0.42
CA GLN A 46 -5.99 -12.59 -1.55
C GLN A 46 -4.65 -13.34 -1.63
N LEU A 47 -3.66 -12.98 -0.81
CA LEU A 47 -2.39 -13.70 -0.79
C LEU A 47 -2.59 -15.14 -0.29
N SER A 48 -2.11 -16.08 -1.10
CA SER A 48 -1.92 -17.46 -0.65
C SER A 48 -0.89 -17.46 0.48
N ARG A 49 -1.23 -18.08 1.62
CA ARG A 49 -0.31 -18.29 2.74
C ARG A 49 -0.04 -19.78 2.81
N VAL A 50 1.20 -20.17 2.54
CA VAL A 50 1.63 -21.56 2.58
C VAL A 50 2.80 -21.63 3.56
N GLN A 51 2.82 -22.66 4.40
CA GLN A 51 3.97 -22.88 5.28
C GLN A 51 5.14 -23.39 4.43
N PHE A 52 6.32 -22.81 4.63
CA PHE A 52 7.53 -23.29 3.99
C PHE A 52 7.84 -24.71 4.49
N SER A 53 7.87 -25.68 3.58
CA SER A 53 8.32 -27.04 3.86
C SER A 53 9.44 -27.42 2.89
N GLU A 54 10.56 -27.88 3.43
CA GLU A 54 11.75 -28.26 2.67
C GLU A 54 11.44 -29.31 1.59
N ASP A 55 10.42 -30.15 1.77
CA ASP A 55 9.98 -31.15 0.79
C ASP A 55 9.25 -30.57 -0.45
N LEU A 56 8.59 -29.41 -0.32
CA LEU A 56 7.92 -28.72 -1.45
C LEU A 56 8.84 -27.73 -2.17
N PHE A 57 9.74 -27.10 -1.41
CA PHE A 57 10.57 -25.99 -1.88
C PHE A 57 12.05 -26.35 -2.05
N GLY A 58 12.50 -27.50 -1.54
CA GLY A 58 13.88 -27.98 -1.63
C GLY A 58 14.35 -28.33 -3.05
N ALA A 59 13.44 -28.41 -4.01
CA ALA A 59 13.77 -28.49 -5.43
C ALA A 59 14.09 -27.12 -6.07
N ILE A 60 13.80 -26.01 -5.38
CA ILE A 60 14.14 -24.64 -5.81
C ILE A 60 15.56 -24.34 -5.34
N GLY A 61 16.53 -24.95 -6.02
CA GLY A 61 17.96 -24.71 -5.80
C GLY A 61 18.29 -23.21 -5.79
N ASP A 62 19.18 -22.84 -4.88
CA ASP A 62 19.87 -21.54 -4.73
C ASP A 62 19.02 -20.27 -4.54
N GLN A 63 17.69 -20.35 -4.40
CA GLN A 63 16.82 -19.19 -4.15
C GLN A 63 15.94 -19.33 -2.89
N ASN A 64 16.43 -20.06 -1.88
CA ASN A 64 15.76 -20.24 -0.59
C ASN A 64 15.86 -19.02 0.35
N GLU A 65 15.96 -17.82 -0.20
CA GLU A 65 16.05 -16.57 0.55
C GLU A 65 14.98 -15.59 0.10
N CYS A 66 14.41 -14.84 1.05
CA CYS A 66 13.47 -13.79 0.72
C CYS A 66 14.22 -12.53 0.27
N ILE A 67 14.01 -12.08 -0.97
CA ILE A 67 14.67 -10.88 -1.52
C ILE A 67 14.32 -9.57 -0.79
N ILE A 68 13.25 -9.55 0.02
CA ILE A 68 12.84 -8.35 0.76
C ILE A 68 13.68 -8.17 2.03
N CYS A 69 13.92 -9.25 2.78
CA CYS A 69 14.70 -9.23 4.03
C CYS A 69 16.10 -9.84 3.90
N MET A 70 16.42 -10.42 2.74
CA MET A 70 17.68 -11.12 2.43
C MET A 70 18.00 -12.22 3.45
N SER A 71 16.98 -12.93 3.92
CA SER A 71 17.08 -13.96 4.94
C SER A 71 16.57 -15.31 4.41
N PRO A 72 17.23 -16.43 4.75
CA PRO A 72 16.78 -17.76 4.34
C PRO A 72 15.44 -18.13 4.96
N TYR A 73 14.67 -18.95 4.25
CA TYR A 73 13.40 -19.48 4.76
C TYR A 73 13.64 -20.56 5.81
N GLY A 74 12.99 -20.42 6.96
CA GLY A 74 12.95 -21.44 8.00
C GLY A 74 11.82 -22.45 7.81
N PRO A 75 11.93 -23.68 8.37
CA PRO A 75 10.92 -24.74 8.28
C PRO A 75 9.56 -24.41 8.94
N GLN A 76 9.45 -23.27 9.60
CA GLN A 76 8.20 -22.78 10.19
C GLN A 76 7.80 -21.40 9.65
N ASP A 77 8.53 -20.89 8.65
CA ASP A 77 8.21 -19.60 8.06
C ASP A 77 6.98 -19.70 7.18
N MET A 78 6.10 -18.70 7.31
CA MET A 78 4.96 -18.56 6.42
C MET A 78 5.40 -17.82 5.17
N VAL A 79 5.33 -18.47 4.02
CA VAL A 79 5.62 -17.87 2.72
C VAL A 79 4.34 -17.58 1.96
N SER A 80 4.35 -16.47 1.23
CA SER A 80 3.25 -16.06 0.37
C SER A 80 3.73 -15.89 -1.05
N ASN A 81 2.90 -16.34 -1.98
CA ASN A 81 3.10 -16.15 -3.40
C ASN A 81 2.11 -15.10 -3.93
N LEU A 82 2.58 -14.25 -4.85
CA LEU A 82 1.76 -13.29 -5.59
C LEU A 82 1.30 -13.92 -6.92
N ASP A 83 0.07 -13.63 -7.33
CA ASP A 83 -0.55 -14.17 -8.57
C ASP A 83 0.22 -13.85 -9.87
N CYS A 84 1.21 -12.95 -9.82
CA CYS A 84 2.08 -12.60 -10.96
C CYS A 84 2.92 -13.78 -11.48
N ASN A 85 3.42 -14.65 -10.60
CA ASN A 85 4.20 -15.83 -10.96
C ASN A 85 4.27 -16.78 -9.77
N LYS A 86 4.00 -18.07 -10.00
CA LYS A 86 4.06 -19.13 -8.99
C LYS A 86 5.44 -19.33 -8.36
N ASN A 87 6.50 -18.76 -8.94
CA ASN A 87 7.87 -18.88 -8.42
C ASN A 87 8.33 -17.67 -7.59
N HIS A 88 7.49 -16.64 -7.42
CA HIS A 88 7.82 -15.47 -6.60
C HIS A 88 7.35 -15.66 -5.16
N PHE A 89 8.23 -16.23 -4.33
CA PHE A 89 7.96 -16.45 -2.90
C PHE A 89 8.60 -15.35 -2.06
N PHE A 90 7.88 -14.95 -1.02
CA PHE A 90 8.34 -14.00 -0.02
C PHE A 90 7.82 -14.44 1.35
N HIS A 91 8.48 -14.02 2.43
CA HIS A 91 7.85 -14.12 3.74
C HIS A 91 6.53 -13.36 3.74
N THR A 92 5.50 -13.97 4.32
CA THR A 92 4.16 -13.37 4.45
C THR A 92 4.29 -12.00 5.10
N SER A 93 5.03 -11.89 6.21
CA SER A 93 5.31 -10.62 6.88
C SER A 93 5.97 -9.58 5.98
N CYS A 94 6.99 -9.97 5.22
CA CYS A 94 7.73 -9.07 4.34
C CYS A 94 6.87 -8.53 3.19
N ILE A 95 6.10 -9.38 2.53
CA ILE A 95 5.23 -8.93 1.44
C ILE A 95 4.03 -8.13 1.96
N GLU A 96 3.51 -8.47 3.13
CA GLU A 96 2.46 -7.66 3.76
C GLU A 96 2.94 -6.24 4.08
N GLU A 97 4.17 -6.09 4.60
CA GLU A 97 4.78 -4.77 4.81
C GLU A 97 5.04 -4.01 3.51
N TRP A 98 5.50 -4.69 2.47
CA TRP A 98 5.74 -4.10 1.15
C TRP A 98 4.46 -3.45 0.60
N ILE A 99 3.36 -4.20 0.61
CA ILE A 99 2.05 -3.72 0.15
C ILE A 99 1.54 -2.57 1.04
N LYS A 100 1.70 -2.67 2.37
CA LYS A 100 1.33 -1.60 3.31
C LYS A 100 2.11 -0.30 3.04
N LYS A 101 3.40 -0.40 2.71
CA LYS A 101 4.26 0.75 2.38
C LYS A 101 3.93 1.36 1.02
N GLY A 102 3.14 0.68 0.18
CA GLY A 102 2.64 1.18 -1.11
C GLY A 102 3.18 0.45 -2.33
N GLY A 103 3.93 -0.64 -2.15
CA GLY A 103 4.32 -1.52 -3.24
C GLY A 103 3.17 -2.45 -3.60
N GLY A 104 2.30 -2.04 -4.53
CA GLY A 104 1.23 -2.90 -5.06
C GLY A 104 1.72 -3.94 -6.08
N ASN A 105 2.98 -3.84 -6.50
CA ASN A 105 3.58 -4.64 -7.56
C ASN A 105 4.60 -5.61 -6.96
N CYS A 106 4.84 -6.72 -7.65
CA CYS A 106 5.83 -7.69 -7.25
C CYS A 106 7.24 -7.04 -7.16
N PRO A 107 8.01 -7.24 -6.07
CA PRO A 107 9.39 -6.77 -5.97
C PRO A 107 10.32 -7.32 -7.07
N ILE A 108 10.00 -8.50 -7.62
CA ILE A 108 10.82 -9.18 -8.62
C ILE A 108 10.47 -8.70 -10.03
N CYS A 109 9.21 -8.78 -10.45
CA CYS A 109 8.80 -8.45 -11.83
C CYS A 109 8.13 -7.08 -12.01
N ARG A 110 7.83 -6.35 -10.93
CA ARG A 110 7.14 -5.05 -10.93
C ARG A 110 5.79 -5.04 -11.66
N GLN A 111 5.16 -6.21 -11.84
CA GLN A 111 3.79 -6.36 -12.29
C GLN A 111 2.83 -6.47 -11.11
#